data_AF-R5ACL4-F1
#
_entry.id   AF-R5ACL4-F1
#
_cell.length_a   1.000
_cell.length_b   1.000
_cell.length_c   1.000
_cell.angle_alpha   90.00
_cell.angle_beta   90.00
_cell.angle_gamma   90.00
#
_symmetry.space_group_name_H-M   'P 1'
#
loop_
_entity.id
_entity.type
_entity.pdbx_description
1 polymer ?
#
loop_
_entity_poly.entity_id
_entity_poly.type
_entity_poly.pdbx_seq_one_letter_code
_entity_poly.pdbx_strand_id
1 'polypeptide(L)'
;MKPQNFTIKQRLIAISVFLILSLTILITYNNYFAVASIRSKVYDTVQGTVRMYSNQMDRNLHSVDTFLSNYLYMNYDIKVLDQNPKNTTQWFASLDHIQDNFNTSLPSYNIDSFFLYIPEKDAFVRCNSVLDKQIVLQIQEAIDQGVFFSKENAGTWVPLEVKGTYYLVRMLMYGKEASNRKQEIDRQHYTIPNQRPKDKHSGRI
;
A
#
# COMPACT_ATOMS: atom_id res chain seq x y z
N MET A 1 -1.27 17.56 -81.93
CA MET A 1 -1.41 17.75 -80.48
C MET A 1 -1.39 19.24 -80.20
N LYS A 2 -2.55 19.86 -79.89
CA LYS A 2 -2.64 21.32 -79.67
C LYS A 2 -1.98 21.68 -78.32
N PRO A 3 -1.07 22.66 -78.27
CA PRO A 3 -0.50 23.12 -77.00
C PRO A 3 -1.59 23.82 -76.19
N GLN A 4 -1.89 23.30 -75.01
CA GLN A 4 -2.83 23.89 -74.07
C GLN A 4 -2.16 25.13 -73.46
N ASN A 5 -2.49 26.32 -73.98
CA ASN A 5 -1.95 27.59 -73.48
C ASN A 5 -2.60 27.93 -72.14
N PHE A 6 -2.02 27.44 -71.04
CA PHE A 6 -2.47 27.80 -69.69
C PHE A 6 -2.36 29.32 -69.50
N THR A 7 -3.49 29.98 -69.26
CA THR A 7 -3.55 31.42 -69.00
C THR A 7 -2.73 31.70 -67.73
N ILE A 8 -1.99 32.82 -67.67
CA ILE A 8 -1.07 33.19 -66.56
C ILE A 8 -1.71 32.96 -65.17
N LYS A 9 -3.01 33.20 -65.05
CA LYS A 9 -3.82 32.93 -63.84
C LYS A 9 -3.78 31.46 -63.38
N GLN A 10 -3.86 30.48 -64.29
CA GLN A 10 -3.82 29.05 -63.96
C GLN A 10 -2.45 28.59 -63.46
N ARG A 11 -1.36 29.14 -64.01
CA ARG A 11 0.01 28.88 -63.51
C ARG A 11 0.21 29.45 -62.11
N LEU A 12 -0.29 30.67 -61.86
CA LEU A 12 -0.27 31.30 -60.53
C LEU A 12 -1.07 30.50 -59.49
N ILE A 13 -2.25 29.99 -59.87
CA ILE A 13 -3.07 29.12 -59.02
C ILE A 13 -2.34 27.80 -58.74
N ALA A 14 -1.76 27.17 -59.77
CA ALA A 14 -1.03 25.91 -59.59
C ALA A 14 0.16 26.04 -58.63
N ILE A 15 0.91 27.14 -58.71
CA ILE A 15 2.03 27.42 -57.80
C ILE A 15 1.52 27.66 -56.38
N SER A 16 0.44 28.45 -56.20
CA SER A 16 -0.15 28.66 -54.86
C SER A 16 -0.67 27.38 -54.24
N VAL A 17 -1.36 26.54 -55.02
CA VAL A 17 -1.85 25.23 -54.57
C VAL A 17 -0.68 24.34 -54.17
N PHE A 18 0.38 24.29 -54.97
CA PHE A 18 1.58 23.53 -54.64
C PHE A 18 2.23 24.00 -53.33
N LEU A 19 2.29 25.32 -53.10
CA LEU A 19 2.86 25.90 -51.89
C LEU A 19 2.02 25.56 -50.65
N ILE A 20 0.69 25.62 -50.76
CA ILE A 20 -0.24 25.20 -49.70
C ILE A 20 -0.12 23.70 -49.43
N LEU A 21 0.00 22.88 -50.47
CA LEU A 21 0.13 21.43 -50.35
C LEU A 21 1.46 21.06 -49.66
N SER A 22 2.55 21.76 -49.99
CA SER A 22 3.84 21.60 -49.33
C SER A 22 3.78 21.97 -47.84
N LEU A 23 3.13 23.09 -47.49
CA LEU A 23 2.96 23.49 -46.09
C LEU A 23 2.12 22.49 -45.29
N THR A 24 1.02 21.99 -45.87
CA THR A 24 0.13 21.04 -45.18
C THR A 24 0.80 19.70 -44.93
N ILE A 25 1.62 19.21 -45.87
CA ILE A 25 2.44 18.00 -45.68
C ILE A 25 3.44 18.21 -44.54
N LEU A 26 4.13 19.35 -44.49
CA LEU A 26 5.09 19.66 -43.45
C LEU A 26 4.43 19.72 -42.07
N ILE A 27 3.28 20.39 -41.94
CA ILE A 27 2.52 20.46 -40.68
C ILE A 27 2.05 19.07 -40.26
N THR A 28 1.57 18.25 -41.20
CA THR A 28 1.09 16.90 -40.89
C THR A 28 2.23 16.00 -40.41
N TYR A 29 3.39 16.07 -41.08
CA TYR A 29 4.58 15.32 -40.67
C TYR A 29 5.10 15.76 -39.29
N ASN A 30 5.16 17.07 -39.06
CA ASN A 30 5.59 17.62 -37.77
C ASN A 30 4.60 17.23 -36.65
N ASN A 31 3.30 17.37 -36.88
CA ASN A 31 2.26 16.98 -35.93
C ASN A 31 2.30 15.49 -35.62
N TYR A 32 2.49 14.64 -36.63
CA TYR A 32 2.64 13.20 -36.43
C TYR A 32 3.86 12.87 -35.55
N PHE A 33 5.02 13.45 -35.87
CA PHE A 33 6.25 13.23 -35.10
C PHE A 33 6.14 13.76 -33.67
N ALA A 34 5.56 14.95 -33.48
CA ALA A 34 5.32 15.56 -32.18
C ALA A 34 4.44 14.67 -31.30
N VAL A 35 3.33 14.16 -31.83
CA VAL A 35 2.43 13.26 -31.09
C VAL A 35 3.12 11.94 -30.72
N ALA A 36 3.86 11.34 -31.65
CA ALA A 36 4.59 10.09 -31.39
C ALA A 36 5.64 10.26 -30.28
N SER A 37 6.42 11.35 -30.33
CA SER A 37 7.45 11.67 -29.33
C SER A 37 6.85 12.00 -27.95
N ILE A 38 5.70 12.68 -27.91
CA ILE A 38 5.02 13.02 -26.66
C ILE A 38 4.43 11.77 -26.01
N ARG A 39 3.80 10.87 -26.77
CA ARG A 39 3.15 9.66 -26.21
C ARG A 39 4.14 8.77 -25.46
N SER A 40 5.33 8.52 -26.01
CA SER A 40 6.35 7.72 -25.33
C SER A 40 6.86 8.41 -24.07
N LYS A 41 7.18 9.71 -24.14
CA LYS A 41 7.64 10.49 -22.99
C LYS A 41 6.61 10.54 -21.87
N VAL A 42 5.33 10.71 -22.19
CA VAL A 42 4.25 10.71 -21.19
C VAL A 42 4.15 9.34 -20.53
N TYR A 43 4.19 8.25 -21.32
CA TYR A 43 4.14 6.89 -20.77
C TYR A 43 5.31 6.63 -19.80
N ASP A 44 6.54 6.92 -20.23
CA ASP A 44 7.75 6.70 -19.42
C ASP A 44 7.74 7.57 -18.16
N THR A 45 7.32 8.84 -18.29
CA THR A 45 7.23 9.78 -17.16
C THR A 45 6.17 9.31 -16.17
N VAL A 46 4.96 8.99 -16.63
CA VAL A 46 3.87 8.55 -15.76
C VAL A 46 4.25 7.25 -15.06
N GLN A 47 4.80 6.27 -15.78
CA GLN A 47 5.26 5.01 -15.18
C GLN A 47 6.39 5.24 -14.17
N GLY A 48 7.35 6.09 -14.50
CA GLY A 48 8.45 6.47 -13.62
C GLY A 48 7.94 7.14 -12.33
N THR A 49 7.05 8.11 -12.47
CA THR A 49 6.42 8.81 -11.35
C THR A 49 5.59 7.86 -10.47
N VAL A 50 4.77 6.97 -11.05
CA VAL A 50 4.01 5.96 -10.29
C VAL A 50 4.94 5.03 -9.52
N ARG A 51 6.04 4.57 -10.14
CA ARG A 51 7.06 3.76 -9.46
C ARG A 51 7.73 4.52 -8.32
N MET A 52 8.04 5.80 -8.50
CA MET A 52 8.60 6.65 -7.44
C MET A 52 7.64 6.76 -6.25
N TYR A 53 6.35 7.02 -6.50
CA TYR A 53 5.32 7.08 -5.45
C TYR A 53 5.16 5.73 -4.73
N SER A 54 5.09 4.61 -5.47
CA SER A 54 5.03 3.27 -4.88
C SER A 54 6.24 3.01 -3.99
N ASN A 55 7.45 3.25 -4.50
CA ASN A 55 8.67 3.04 -3.74
C ASN A 55 8.74 3.94 -2.49
N GLN A 56 8.20 5.16 -2.56
CA GLN A 56 8.13 6.05 -1.41
C GLN A 56 7.14 5.54 -0.36
N MET A 57 5.96 5.08 -0.80
CA MET A 57 4.97 4.46 0.07
C MET A 57 5.54 3.22 0.76
N ASP A 58 6.19 2.33 0.01
CA ASP A 58 6.83 1.12 0.55
C ASP A 58 7.90 1.46 1.60
N ARG A 59 8.75 2.46 1.34
CA ARG A 59 9.74 2.94 2.32
C ARG A 59 9.08 3.51 3.57
N ASN A 60 8.01 4.29 3.43
CA ASN A 60 7.29 4.87 4.57
C ASN A 60 6.68 3.77 5.44
N LEU A 61 5.97 2.82 4.82
CA LEU A 61 5.35 1.69 5.52
C LEU A 61 6.40 0.82 6.22
N HIS A 62 7.52 0.54 5.54
CA HIS A 62 8.62 -0.24 6.12
C HIS A 62 9.31 0.46 7.30
N SER A 63 9.44 1.79 7.25
CA SER A 63 9.97 2.59 8.35
C SER A 63 9.08 2.49 9.59
N VAL A 64 7.75 2.56 9.39
CA VAL A 64 6.76 2.39 10.47
C VAL A 64 6.81 0.97 11.05
N ASP A 65 6.90 -0.05 10.19
CA ASP A 65 7.04 -1.45 10.64
C ASP A 65 8.31 -1.64 11.48
N THR A 66 9.42 -1.05 11.05
CA THR A 66 10.70 -1.10 11.78
C THR A 66 10.60 -0.40 13.12
N PHE A 67 10.00 0.80 13.15
CA PHE A 67 9.76 1.55 14.37
C PHE A 67 8.91 0.75 15.36
N LEU A 68 7.73 0.27 14.92
CA LEU A 68 6.81 -0.48 15.79
C LEU A 68 7.45 -1.78 16.29
N SER A 69 8.18 -2.50 15.43
CA SER A 69 8.88 -3.72 15.82
C SER A 69 9.95 -3.46 16.89
N ASN A 70 10.75 -2.41 16.70
CA ASN A 70 11.77 -1.99 17.68
C ASN A 70 11.10 -1.54 18.98
N TYR A 71 10.02 -0.75 18.88
CA TYR A 71 9.26 -0.26 20.01
C TYR A 71 8.69 -1.41 20.85
N LEU A 72 8.00 -2.37 20.23
CA LEU A 72 7.43 -3.52 20.95
C LEU A 72 8.50 -4.37 21.65
N TYR A 73 9.70 -4.49 21.08
CA TYR A 73 10.75 -5.34 21.64
C TYR A 73 11.58 -4.64 22.73
N MET A 74 11.84 -3.34 22.58
CA MET A 74 12.71 -2.57 23.49
C MET A 74 11.96 -1.82 24.59
N ASN A 75 10.68 -1.50 24.38
CA ASN A 75 9.96 -0.63 25.30
C ASN A 75 9.53 -1.38 26.57
N TYR A 76 9.95 -0.86 27.72
CA TYR A 76 9.64 -1.44 29.02
C TYR A 76 8.15 -1.34 29.39
N ASP A 77 7.47 -0.26 29.00
CA ASP A 77 6.06 -0.02 29.29
C ASP A 77 5.16 -1.08 28.65
N ILE A 78 5.52 -1.56 27.45
CA ILE A 78 4.80 -2.66 26.80
C ILE A 78 4.83 -3.94 27.65
N LYS A 79 5.97 -4.24 28.28
CA LYS A 79 6.09 -5.37 29.22
C LYS A 79 5.30 -5.14 30.51
N VAL A 80 5.26 -3.91 31.01
CA VAL A 80 4.46 -3.54 32.18
C VAL A 80 2.96 -3.76 31.90
N LEU A 81 2.48 -3.41 30.71
CA LEU A 81 1.08 -3.60 30.32
C LEU A 81 0.65 -5.08 30.21
N ASP A 82 1.57 -5.95 29.80
CA ASP A 82 1.36 -7.40 29.74
C ASP A 82 1.31 -8.01 31.16
N GLN A 83 2.23 -7.60 32.03
CA GLN A 83 2.43 -8.22 33.34
C GLN A 83 1.49 -7.71 34.45
N ASN A 84 0.98 -6.48 34.33
CA ASN A 84 0.19 -5.84 35.38
C ASN A 84 -1.31 -5.84 35.05
N PRO A 85 -2.18 -5.99 36.08
CA PRO A 85 -3.62 -5.84 35.92
C PRO A 85 -4.00 -4.37 35.61
N LYS A 86 -5.16 -4.19 34.97
CA LYS A 86 -5.69 -2.90 34.48
C LYS A 86 -5.90 -1.85 35.58
N ASN A 87 -5.88 -2.23 36.85
CA ASN A 87 -6.22 -1.38 38.00
C ASN A 87 -4.99 -0.82 38.76
N THR A 88 -3.78 -1.11 38.32
CA THR A 88 -2.56 -0.63 38.99
C THR A 88 -2.15 0.74 38.46
N THR A 89 -1.68 1.64 39.34
CA THR A 89 -1.11 2.94 38.94
C THR A 89 -0.02 2.79 37.88
N GLN A 90 0.82 1.76 38.01
CA GLN A 90 1.87 1.43 37.04
C GLN A 90 1.31 1.17 35.62
N TRP A 91 0.14 0.53 35.52
CA TRP A 91 -0.50 0.24 34.23
C TRP A 91 -0.95 1.52 33.54
N PHE A 92 -1.60 2.43 34.27
CA PHE A 92 -2.02 3.72 33.73
C PHE A 92 -0.83 4.63 33.41
N ALA A 93 0.21 4.65 34.24
CA ALA A 93 1.42 5.41 33.98
C ALA A 93 2.11 4.93 32.69
N SER A 94 2.32 3.62 32.54
CA SER A 94 2.89 3.06 31.30
C SER A 94 2.02 3.34 30.07
N LEU A 95 0.69 3.36 30.22
CA LEU A 95 -0.20 3.71 29.11
C LEU A 95 -0.04 5.17 28.67
N ASP A 96 0.05 6.09 29.63
CA ASP A 96 0.27 7.52 29.40
C ASP A 96 1.63 7.74 28.69
N HIS A 97 2.69 7.10 29.19
CA HIS A 97 4.01 7.12 28.54
C HIS A 97 3.99 6.60 27.09
N ILE A 98 3.26 5.51 26.82
CA ILE A 98 3.13 4.98 25.46
C ILE A 98 2.40 5.97 24.55
N GLN A 99 1.31 6.56 25.04
CA GLN A 99 0.54 7.54 24.29
C GLN A 99 1.38 8.77 23.95
N ASP A 100 2.13 9.30 24.91
CA ASP A 100 3.04 10.44 24.72
C ASP A 100 4.16 10.10 23.74
N ASN A 101 4.76 8.91 23.85
CA ASN A 101 5.80 8.46 22.94
C ASN A 101 5.29 8.35 21.50
N PHE A 102 4.09 7.78 21.31
CA PHE A 102 3.48 7.67 19.99
C PHE A 102 3.07 9.02 19.43
N ASN A 103 2.51 9.92 20.23
CA ASN A 103 2.17 11.28 19.81
C ASN A 103 3.41 12.11 19.44
N THR A 104 4.50 11.96 20.19
CA THR A 104 5.78 12.64 19.91
C THR A 104 6.47 12.08 18.66
N SER A 105 6.33 10.77 18.42
CA SER A 105 6.92 10.10 17.26
C SER A 105 6.11 10.30 15.97
N LEU A 106 4.79 10.49 16.07
CA LEU A 106 3.87 10.54 14.94
C LEU A 106 4.31 11.51 13.82
N PRO A 107 4.75 12.76 14.08
CA PRO A 107 5.16 13.68 13.01
C PRO A 107 6.37 13.22 12.19
N SER A 108 7.14 12.25 12.70
CA SER A 108 8.30 11.68 11.99
C SER A 108 7.92 10.59 10.99
N TYR A 109 6.66 10.14 11.00
CA TYR A 109 6.14 9.10 10.14
C TYR A 109 4.98 9.61 9.29
N ASN A 110 4.94 9.23 8.02
CA ASN A 110 3.84 9.58 7.10
C ASN A 110 2.63 8.65 7.32
N ILE A 111 2.06 8.65 8.52
CA ILE A 111 0.85 7.90 8.88
C ILE A 111 -0.12 8.77 9.67
N ASP A 112 -1.39 8.38 9.66
CA ASP A 112 -2.44 9.16 10.32
C ASP A 112 -2.48 8.96 11.83
N SER A 113 -2.22 7.75 12.32
CA SER A 113 -2.34 7.43 13.74
C SER A 113 -1.67 6.12 14.15
N PHE A 114 -1.36 6.03 15.45
CA PHE A 114 -1.06 4.80 16.15
C PHE A 114 -2.23 4.42 17.07
N PHE A 115 -2.39 3.14 17.33
CA PHE A 115 -3.35 2.63 18.31
C PHE A 115 -2.75 1.43 19.05
N LEU A 116 -3.29 1.18 20.25
CA LEU A 116 -2.96 0.02 21.05
C LEU A 116 -4.25 -0.73 21.37
N TYR A 117 -4.24 -2.04 21.15
CA TYR A 117 -5.34 -2.92 21.48
C TYR A 117 -4.85 -4.03 22.41
N ILE A 118 -5.53 -4.21 23.54
CA ILE A 118 -5.22 -5.23 24.55
C ILE A 118 -6.45 -6.13 24.70
N PRO A 119 -6.45 -7.33 24.12
CA PRO A 119 -7.64 -8.19 24.06
C PRO A 119 -8.09 -8.67 25.44
N GLU A 120 -7.15 -9.14 26.28
CA GLU A 120 -7.44 -9.63 27.64
C GLU A 120 -8.14 -8.61 28.54
N LYS A 121 -7.97 -7.31 28.24
CA LYS A 121 -8.43 -6.19 29.07
C LYS A 121 -9.55 -5.39 28.37
N ASP A 122 -9.98 -5.83 27.19
CA ASP A 122 -10.88 -5.13 26.26
C ASP A 122 -10.60 -3.62 26.23
N ALA A 123 -9.32 -3.29 26.04
CA ALA A 123 -8.84 -1.91 26.07
C ALA A 123 -8.35 -1.52 24.67
N PHE A 124 -9.09 -0.62 24.04
CA PHE A 124 -8.66 0.06 22.82
C PHE A 124 -8.21 1.49 23.16
N VAL A 125 -6.93 1.77 22.95
CA VAL A 125 -6.34 3.05 23.27
C VAL A 125 -5.95 3.74 21.98
N ARG A 126 -6.55 4.92 21.78
CA ARG A 126 -6.27 5.82 20.65
C ARG A 126 -5.15 6.75 21.07
N CYS A 127 -4.12 6.89 20.24
CA CYS A 127 -3.02 7.80 20.56
C CYS A 127 -3.39 9.24 20.25
N ASN A 128 -4.12 9.47 19.15
CA ASN A 128 -4.59 10.79 18.74
C ASN A 128 -6.11 10.83 18.49
N SER A 129 -6.63 12.03 18.23
CA SER A 129 -8.05 12.27 17.94
C SER A 129 -8.47 11.94 16.51
N VAL A 130 -7.54 11.60 15.61
CA VAL A 130 -7.82 11.32 14.18
C VAL A 130 -8.61 10.02 14.01
N LEU A 131 -8.45 9.07 14.93
CA LEU A 131 -9.23 7.84 14.96
C LEU A 131 -10.66 8.09 15.46
N ASP A 132 -11.55 8.41 14.52
CA ASP A 132 -12.98 8.49 14.79
C ASP A 132 -13.52 7.14 15.31
N LYS A 133 -14.58 7.19 16.10
CA LYS A 133 -15.25 6.03 16.70
C LYS A 133 -15.60 4.97 15.67
N GLN A 134 -15.96 5.37 14.45
CA GLN A 134 -16.34 4.44 13.40
C GLN A 134 -15.17 3.65 12.83
N ILE A 135 -14.00 4.29 12.68
CA ILE A 135 -12.78 3.62 12.25
C ILE A 135 -12.38 2.59 13.32
N VAL A 136 -12.45 2.98 14.60
CA VAL A 136 -12.17 2.07 15.72
C VAL A 136 -13.09 0.85 15.70
N LEU A 137 -14.40 1.05 15.51
CA LEU A 137 -15.37 -0.06 15.44
C LEU A 137 -15.06 -1.01 14.28
N GLN A 138 -14.71 -0.49 13.11
CA GLN A 138 -14.34 -1.31 11.96
C GLN A 138 -13.02 -2.08 12.17
N ILE A 139 -12.04 -1.46 12.84
CA ILE A 139 -10.81 -2.16 13.23
C ILE A 139 -11.13 -3.27 14.23
N GLN A 140 -11.96 -3.02 15.24
CA GLN A 140 -12.37 -4.04 16.22
C GLN A 140 -13.12 -5.19 15.54
N GLU A 141 -14.07 -4.91 14.66
CA GLU A 141 -14.78 -5.91 13.88
C GLU A 141 -13.81 -6.76 13.01
N ALA A 142 -12.84 -6.12 12.35
CA ALA A 142 -11.82 -6.82 11.57
C ALA A 142 -10.86 -7.66 12.43
N ILE A 143 -10.60 -7.26 13.68
CA ILE A 143 -9.86 -8.06 14.67
C ILE A 143 -10.68 -9.30 15.06
N ASP A 144 -11.97 -9.14 15.35
CA ASP A 144 -12.88 -10.22 15.75
C ASP A 144 -13.08 -11.24 14.64
N GLN A 145 -13.17 -10.77 13.38
CA GLN A 145 -13.23 -11.62 12.19
C GLN A 145 -11.89 -12.29 11.85
N GLY A 146 -10.81 -11.92 12.52
CA GLY A 146 -9.49 -12.49 12.33
C GLY A 146 -8.76 -12.04 11.06
N VAL A 147 -9.20 -10.94 10.42
CA VAL A 147 -8.71 -10.49 9.10
C VAL A 147 -7.20 -10.23 9.12
N PHE A 148 -6.71 -9.58 10.18
CA PHE A 148 -5.30 -9.24 10.38
C PHE A 148 -4.41 -10.46 10.69
N PHE A 149 -5.02 -11.61 10.98
CA PHE A 149 -4.34 -12.78 11.52
C PHE A 149 -4.46 -14.01 10.63
N SER A 150 -5.19 -13.88 9.53
CA SER A 150 -5.22 -14.89 8.48
C SER A 150 -3.81 -15.11 7.91
N LYS A 151 -3.55 -16.32 7.42
CA LYS A 151 -2.24 -16.70 6.86
C LYS A 151 -1.75 -15.75 5.75
N GLU A 152 -2.67 -15.16 4.99
CA GLU A 152 -2.35 -14.25 3.88
C GLU A 152 -2.03 -12.83 4.35
N ASN A 153 -2.63 -12.40 5.47
CA ASN A 153 -2.54 -11.02 5.97
C ASN A 153 -1.65 -10.88 7.22
N ALA A 154 -1.18 -12.00 7.77
CA ALA A 154 -0.37 -12.01 8.98
C ALA A 154 0.94 -11.23 8.76
N GLY A 155 1.08 -10.11 9.47
CA GLY A 155 2.27 -9.27 9.34
C GLY A 155 2.38 -8.58 7.98
N THR A 156 1.24 -8.26 7.34
CA THR A 156 1.17 -7.37 6.19
C THR A 156 0.25 -6.17 6.49
N TRP A 157 0.25 -5.19 5.58
CA TRP A 157 -0.63 -4.04 5.63
C TRP A 157 -1.97 -4.40 4.98
N VAL A 158 -3.08 -4.27 5.72
CA VAL A 158 -4.40 -4.70 5.26
C VAL A 158 -5.26 -3.48 4.93
N PRO A 159 -5.85 -3.41 3.72
CA PRO A 159 -6.80 -2.36 3.40
C PRO A 159 -8.15 -2.63 4.09
N LEU A 160 -8.68 -1.60 4.77
CA LEU A 160 -9.96 -1.61 5.44
C LEU A 160 -10.82 -0.48 4.88
N GLU A 161 -12.04 -0.79 4.44
CA GLU A 161 -12.98 0.21 3.94
C GLU A 161 -13.86 0.72 5.08
N VAL A 162 -13.86 2.04 5.29
CA VAL A 162 -14.74 2.70 6.25
C VAL A 162 -15.49 3.80 5.52
N LYS A 163 -16.80 3.61 5.32
CA LYS A 163 -17.70 4.57 4.63
C LYS A 163 -17.22 5.02 3.24
N GLY A 164 -16.63 4.11 2.46
CA GLY A 164 -16.12 4.41 1.12
C GLY A 164 -14.72 5.04 1.09
N THR A 165 -14.07 5.19 2.24
CA THR A 165 -12.64 5.55 2.34
C THR A 165 -11.82 4.32 2.70
N TYR A 166 -10.73 4.07 1.99
CA TYR A 166 -9.82 2.97 2.28
C TYR A 166 -8.70 3.42 3.22
N TYR A 167 -8.50 2.67 4.29
CA TYR A 167 -7.42 2.85 5.25
C TYR A 167 -6.49 1.66 5.21
N LEU A 168 -5.19 1.91 5.27
CA LEU A 168 -4.20 0.85 5.37
C LEU A 168 -3.86 0.62 6.84
N VAL A 169 -4.18 -0.56 7.36
CA VAL A 169 -4.03 -0.88 8.78
C VAL A 169 -2.96 -1.95 8.94
N ARG A 170 -2.00 -1.68 9.83
CA ARG A 170 -0.98 -2.63 10.26
C ARG A 170 -1.19 -2.99 11.71
N MET A 171 -1.09 -4.28 12.02
CA MET A 171 -1.11 -4.78 13.38
C MET A 171 0.09 -5.67 13.66
N LEU A 172 0.78 -5.38 14.76
CA LEU A 172 1.85 -6.23 15.29
C LEU A 172 1.39 -6.76 16.65
N MET A 173 1.59 -8.05 16.88
CA MET A 173 1.29 -8.68 18.17
C MET A 173 2.51 -8.71 19.08
N TYR A 174 2.25 -8.68 20.38
CA TYR A 174 3.26 -8.82 21.42
C TYR A 174 2.80 -9.81 22.50
N GLY A 175 3.75 -10.40 23.23
CA GLY A 175 3.47 -11.24 24.40
C GLY A 175 2.96 -12.65 24.08
N LYS A 176 2.22 -13.24 25.04
CA LYS A 176 1.72 -14.62 24.96
C LYS A 176 0.78 -14.84 23.77
N GLU A 177 0.02 -13.83 23.38
CA GLU A 177 -0.89 -13.87 22.24
C GLU A 177 -0.15 -14.06 20.92
N ALA A 178 0.98 -13.38 20.72
CA ALA A 178 1.83 -13.55 19.54
C ALA A 178 2.37 -14.99 19.42
N SER A 179 2.77 -15.59 20.55
CA SER A 179 3.28 -16.96 20.60
C SER A 179 2.18 -17.99 20.32
N ASN A 180 1.02 -17.85 20.98
CA ASN A 180 -0.13 -18.76 20.80
C ASN A 180 -0.66 -18.73 19.37
N ARG A 181 -0.77 -17.54 18.76
CA ARG A 181 -1.26 -17.37 17.39
C ARG A 181 -0.28 -17.87 16.35
N LYS A 182 1.02 -17.66 16.56
CA LYS A 182 2.05 -18.28 15.71
C LYS A 182 1.95 -19.80 15.73
N GLN A 183 1.78 -20.39 16.91
CA GLN A 183 1.56 -21.84 17.04
C GLN A 183 0.26 -22.32 16.38
N GLU A 184 -0.80 -21.51 16.39
CA GLU A 184 -2.07 -21.84 15.75
C GLU A 184 -1.95 -21.83 14.22
N ILE A 185 -1.29 -20.81 13.64
CA ILE A 185 -0.99 -20.73 12.19
C ILE A 185 -0.09 -21.89 11.75
N ASP A 186 0.91 -22.24 12.57
CA ASP A 186 1.81 -23.37 12.32
C ASP A 186 1.07 -24.72 12.43
N ARG A 187 0.11 -24.85 13.37
CA ARG A 187 -0.78 -26.03 13.46
C ARG A 187 -1.67 -26.17 12.23
N GLN A 188 -2.24 -25.08 11.73
CA GLN A 188 -3.07 -25.11 10.52
C GLN A 188 -2.28 -25.55 9.27
N HIS A 189 -0.98 -25.22 9.17
CA HIS A 189 -0.10 -25.73 8.12
C HIS A 189 0.07 -27.26 8.15
N TYR A 190 0.00 -27.86 9.34
CA TYR A 190 0.20 -29.30 9.51
C TYR A 190 -1.04 -30.13 9.14
N THR A 191 -2.23 -29.51 9.15
CA THR A 191 -3.50 -30.17 8.77
C THR A 191 -3.76 -30.26 7.27
N ILE A 192 -2.92 -29.67 6.41
CA ILE A 192 -2.98 -29.94 4.97
C ILE A 192 -2.31 -31.30 4.73
N PRO A 193 -3.07 -32.36 4.37
CA PRO A 193 -2.48 -33.68 4.23
C PRO A 193 -1.47 -33.63 3.09
N ASN A 194 -0.24 -33.99 3.41
CA ASN A 194 0.86 -34.14 2.47
C ASN A 194 0.55 -35.28 1.48
N GLN A 195 -0.24 -34.99 0.45
CA GLN A 195 -0.43 -35.90 -0.67
C GLN A 195 0.81 -35.85 -1.57
N ARG A 196 1.89 -36.50 -1.13
CA ARG A 196 2.95 -36.90 -2.07
C ARG A 196 2.34 -37.94 -3.02
N PRO A 197 2.49 -37.80 -4.35
CA PRO A 197 2.12 -38.87 -5.25
C PRO A 197 2.96 -40.09 -4.88
N LYS A 198 2.32 -41.24 -4.63
CA LYS A 198 3.04 -42.50 -4.47
C LYS A 198 3.64 -42.87 -5.81
N ASP A 199 4.95 -42.76 -5.91
CA ASP A 199 5.74 -43.24 -7.02
C ASP A 199 5.45 -44.74 -7.21
N LYS A 200 4.65 -45.08 -8.23
CA LYS A 200 4.50 -46.45 -8.70
C LYS A 200 5.85 -46.88 -9.27
N HIS A 201 6.65 -47.58 -8.46
CA HIS A 201 7.73 -48.41 -8.99
C HIS A 201 7.10 -49.60 -9.72
N SER A 202 6.81 -49.41 -11.01
CA SER A 202 6.61 -50.48 -11.96
C SER A 202 7.98 -51.10 -12.26
N GLY A 203 8.41 -52.04 -11.41
CA GLY A 203 9.65 -52.80 -11.55
C GLY A 203 9.35 -54.30 -11.67
N ARG A 204 9.00 -54.70 -12.89
CA ARG A 204 9.27 -55.99 -13.56
C ARG A 204 9.91 -57.11 -12.72
N ILE A 205 9.17 -58.20 -12.53
CA ILE A 205 9.68 -59.58 -12.63
C ILE A 205 8.66 -60.38 -13.45
#